data_AF-A0A7Y4EJX4-F1
#
_entry.id   AF-A0A7Y4EJX4-F1
#
_cell.length_a   1.000
_cell.length_b   1.000
_cell.length_c   1.000
_cell.angle_alpha   90.00
_cell.angle_beta   90.00
_cell.angle_gamma   90.00
#
_symmetry.space_group_name_H-M   'P 1'
#
loop_
_entity.id
_entity.type
_entity.pdbx_description
1 polymer ?
#
loop_
_entity_poly.entity_id
_entity_poly.type
_entity_poly.pdbx_seq_one_letter_code
_entity_poly.pdbx_strand_id
1 'polypeptide(L)'
;MSLENTRSKKVTDNLLSLSVSNDISIASKEWRFSGQVIDNMSKEQTCELCFNEHLRYQYEIKNKENYNKLLVGSSCILKFSSIEIFDSNERPILETSLREKALKSSLDKHKRELSLKPLRKLYRAVSDDKEKMVIEEIAQCINERKGIDTDSLCEMISLFKRHKISFFIEQYRINLRTEFSQFRFKSLSVEQRKFLAPTLTNAQIKKHFQIVDDKNKGNR
;
A
#
# COMPACT_ATOMS: atom_id res chain seq x y z
N MET A 1 5.63 15.22 -32.32
CA MET A 1 5.56 15.65 -30.90
C MET A 1 5.80 14.45 -30.01
N SER A 2 6.75 14.51 -29.08
CA SER A 2 7.08 13.39 -28.18
C SER A 2 5.96 13.17 -27.12
N LEU A 3 5.79 11.93 -26.67
CA LEU A 3 4.82 11.57 -25.61
C LEU A 3 5.04 12.35 -24.31
N GLU A 4 6.29 12.71 -24.00
CA GLU A 4 6.64 13.49 -22.80
C GLU A 4 6.09 14.92 -22.82
N ASN A 5 6.12 15.59 -23.99
CA ASN A 5 5.57 16.94 -24.14
C ASN A 5 4.05 16.98 -23.98
N THR A 6 3.36 15.92 -24.38
CA THR A 6 1.89 15.82 -24.25
C THR A 6 1.48 15.60 -22.80
N ARG A 7 2.26 14.81 -22.05
CA ARG A 7 2.01 14.55 -20.63
C ARG A 7 2.26 15.77 -19.76
N SER A 8 3.33 16.51 -20.03
CA SER A 8 3.63 17.75 -19.30
C SER A 8 2.50 18.78 -19.45
N LYS A 9 1.99 18.93 -20.68
CA LYS A 9 0.86 19.82 -20.97
C LYS A 9 -0.41 19.46 -20.18
N LYS A 10 -0.81 18.19 -20.17
CA LYS A 10 -2.00 17.74 -19.41
C LYS A 10 -1.91 18.05 -17.92
N VAL A 11 -0.72 17.89 -17.34
CA VAL A 11 -0.49 18.21 -15.92
C VAL A 11 -0.64 19.70 -15.68
N THR A 12 -0.02 20.53 -16.52
CA THR A 12 -0.16 21.99 -16.46
C THR A 12 -1.61 22.43 -16.57
N ASP A 13 -2.34 21.91 -17.57
CA ASP A 13 -3.75 22.26 -17.81
C ASP A 13 -4.62 21.91 -16.59
N ASN A 14 -4.44 20.71 -16.02
CA ASN A 14 -5.20 20.28 -14.84
C ASN A 14 -4.88 21.12 -13.60
N LEU A 15 -3.61 21.43 -13.33
CA LEU A 15 -3.25 22.30 -12.20
C LEU A 15 -3.87 23.68 -12.35
N LEU A 16 -3.72 24.30 -13.52
CA LEU A 16 -4.28 25.63 -13.81
C LEU A 16 -5.79 25.64 -13.64
N SER A 17 -6.49 24.65 -14.19
CA SER A 17 -7.96 24.58 -14.15
C SER A 17 -8.55 24.50 -12.73
N LEU A 18 -7.75 24.02 -11.76
CA LEU A 18 -8.15 23.82 -10.37
C LEU A 18 -7.40 24.73 -9.40
N SER A 19 -6.60 25.67 -9.91
CA SER A 19 -5.86 26.65 -9.15
C SER A 19 -6.57 28.00 -9.10
N VAL A 20 -6.16 28.86 -8.16
CA VAL A 20 -6.60 30.25 -8.12
C VAL A 20 -5.84 31.08 -9.15
N SER A 21 -4.54 30.81 -9.30
CA SER A 21 -3.70 31.45 -10.30
C SER A 21 -3.86 30.85 -11.69
N ASN A 22 -3.86 31.71 -12.71
CA ASN A 22 -3.75 31.33 -14.12
C ASN A 22 -2.28 31.26 -14.62
N ASP A 23 -1.32 31.63 -13.76
CA ASP A 23 0.12 31.45 -14.00
C ASP A 23 0.57 30.12 -13.40
N ILE A 24 1.17 29.23 -14.22
CA ILE A 24 1.58 27.88 -13.80
C ILE A 24 2.67 27.87 -12.72
N SER A 25 3.56 28.87 -12.71
CA SER A 25 4.63 28.98 -11.71
C SER A 25 4.08 29.27 -10.32
N ILE A 26 2.95 29.98 -10.24
CA ILE A 26 2.24 30.28 -9.01
C ILE A 26 1.28 29.13 -8.69
N ALA A 27 0.44 28.74 -9.66
CA ALA A 27 -0.58 27.70 -9.51
C ALA A 27 0.02 26.40 -8.96
N SER A 28 1.16 25.97 -9.50
CA SER A 28 1.78 24.72 -9.04
C SER A 28 2.28 24.75 -7.59
N LYS A 29 2.59 25.94 -7.05
CA LYS A 29 2.97 26.13 -5.63
C LYS A 29 1.77 26.19 -4.69
N GLU A 30 0.55 26.26 -5.21
CA GLU A 30 -0.67 26.17 -4.41
C GLU A 30 -0.91 24.73 -3.91
N TRP A 31 -0.27 23.73 -4.54
CA TRP A 31 -0.52 22.33 -4.27
C TRP A 31 0.49 21.72 -3.30
N ARG A 32 -0.04 20.99 -2.32
CA ARG A 32 0.77 20.22 -1.37
C ARG A 32 0.24 18.81 -1.17
N PHE A 33 1.13 17.86 -0.92
CA PHE A 33 0.75 16.54 -0.46
C PHE A 33 0.10 16.62 0.92
N SER A 34 -1.09 16.04 1.07
CA SER A 34 -1.88 16.09 2.30
C SER A 34 -1.41 15.12 3.39
N GLY A 35 -0.54 14.16 3.05
CA GLY A 35 -0.25 13.00 3.90
C GLY A 35 -1.18 11.82 3.68
N GLN A 36 -2.31 11.99 2.96
CA GLN A 36 -3.28 10.92 2.73
C GLN A 36 -2.92 10.06 1.51
N VAL A 37 -3.10 8.75 1.69
CA VAL A 37 -2.89 7.74 0.66
C VAL A 37 -4.11 6.83 0.63
N ILE A 38 -4.54 6.43 -0.56
CA ILE A 38 -5.67 5.53 -0.78
C ILE A 38 -5.14 4.26 -1.45
N ASP A 39 -5.45 3.09 -0.88
CA ASP A 39 -5.29 1.79 -1.55
C ASP A 39 -6.62 1.38 -2.20
N ASN A 40 -6.66 1.40 -3.52
CA ASN A 40 -7.85 1.04 -4.29
C ASN A 40 -8.03 -0.47 -4.48
N MET A 41 -7.14 -1.28 -3.91
CA MET A 41 -7.13 -2.76 -3.95
C MET A 41 -6.87 -3.36 -5.35
N SER A 42 -7.28 -2.70 -6.43
CA SER A 42 -7.01 -3.05 -7.83
C SER A 42 -6.14 -1.97 -8.52
N LYS A 43 -5.54 -2.30 -9.67
CA LYS A 43 -4.79 -1.36 -10.52
C LYS A 43 -5.67 -0.80 -11.64
N GLU A 44 -6.79 -0.21 -11.26
CA GLU A 44 -7.80 0.30 -12.20
C GLU A 44 -7.92 1.82 -12.14
N GLN A 45 -7.29 2.47 -11.17
CA GLN A 45 -7.44 3.90 -11.00
C GLN A 45 -6.52 4.69 -11.93
N THR A 46 -7.00 5.88 -12.24
CA THR A 46 -6.32 6.85 -13.11
C THR A 46 -5.79 8.00 -12.27
N CYS A 47 -4.60 8.48 -12.62
CA CYS A 47 -4.03 9.68 -12.01
C CYS A 47 -4.86 10.90 -12.44
N GLU A 48 -5.46 11.63 -11.51
CA GLU A 48 -6.27 12.81 -11.84
C GLU A 48 -5.42 13.99 -12.36
N LEU A 49 -4.09 13.90 -12.22
CA LEU A 49 -3.16 14.94 -12.67
C LEU A 49 -2.59 14.69 -14.07
N CYS A 50 -2.23 13.45 -14.40
CA CYS A 50 -1.59 13.14 -15.70
C CYS A 50 -2.37 12.14 -16.55
N PHE A 51 -3.50 11.63 -16.05
CA PHE A 51 -4.36 10.62 -16.66
C PHE A 51 -3.67 9.29 -17.00
N ASN A 52 -2.51 9.00 -16.39
CA ASN A 52 -1.96 7.66 -16.46
C ASN A 52 -2.82 6.69 -15.66
N GLU A 53 -3.17 5.58 -16.30
CA GLU A 53 -3.95 4.48 -15.73
C GLU A 53 -3.08 3.53 -14.89
N HIS A 54 -3.73 2.50 -14.34
CA HIS A 54 -3.11 1.41 -13.58
C HIS A 54 -2.51 1.78 -12.23
N LEU A 55 -3.06 2.80 -11.57
CA LEU A 55 -2.74 3.11 -10.18
C LEU A 55 -3.53 2.22 -9.24
N ARG A 56 -2.83 1.51 -8.36
CA ARG A 56 -3.43 0.93 -7.15
C ARG A 56 -3.45 1.94 -6.01
N TYR A 57 -2.34 2.66 -5.84
CA TYR A 57 -2.20 3.65 -4.78
C TYR A 57 -2.29 5.06 -5.36
N GLN A 58 -3.18 5.86 -4.78
CA GLN A 58 -3.27 7.29 -5.07
C GLN A 58 -2.90 8.10 -3.83
N TYR A 59 -2.28 9.25 -4.06
CA TYR A 59 -1.83 10.19 -3.06
C TYR A 59 -2.69 11.44 -3.20
N GLU A 60 -3.31 11.90 -2.12
CA GLU A 60 -4.11 13.12 -2.16
C GLU A 60 -3.17 14.34 -2.09
N ILE A 61 -3.18 15.15 -3.14
CA ILE A 61 -2.67 16.51 -3.09
C ILE A 61 -3.84 17.48 -2.90
N LYS A 62 -3.59 18.57 -2.20
CA LYS A 62 -4.60 19.58 -1.87
C LYS A 62 -4.08 20.96 -2.22
N ASN A 63 -4.91 21.74 -2.88
CA ASN A 63 -4.68 23.15 -3.11
C ASN A 63 -4.89 23.91 -1.79
N LYS A 64 -3.92 24.72 -1.37
CA LYS A 64 -3.95 25.43 -0.09
C LYS A 64 -4.79 26.71 -0.12
N GLU A 65 -5.06 27.25 -1.29
CA GLU A 65 -5.83 28.50 -1.48
C GLU A 65 -7.33 28.24 -1.60
N ASN A 66 -7.74 27.20 -2.34
CA ASN A 66 -9.16 26.92 -2.62
C ASN A 66 -9.65 25.56 -2.11
N TYR A 67 -8.77 24.78 -1.47
CA TYR A 67 -9.06 23.46 -0.91
C TYR A 67 -9.46 22.36 -1.90
N ASN A 68 -9.34 22.59 -3.21
CA ASN A 68 -9.47 21.56 -4.23
C ASN A 68 -8.50 20.40 -3.96
N LYS A 69 -8.88 19.20 -4.38
CA LYS A 69 -8.13 17.96 -4.15
C LYS A 69 -7.94 17.21 -5.44
N LEU A 70 -6.81 16.51 -5.53
CA LEU A 70 -6.53 15.57 -6.61
C LEU A 70 -5.92 14.28 -6.05
N LEU A 71 -6.33 13.15 -6.61
CA LEU A 71 -5.79 11.81 -6.36
C LEU A 71 -4.79 11.43 -7.44
N VAL A 72 -3.50 11.42 -7.07
CA VAL A 72 -2.41 11.33 -8.04
C VAL A 72 -1.47 10.16 -7.76
N GLY A 73 -0.71 9.74 -8.77
CA GLY A 73 0.39 8.79 -8.57
C GLY A 73 1.58 9.47 -7.88
N SER A 74 2.33 8.72 -7.07
CA SER A 74 3.57 9.21 -6.43
C SER A 74 4.56 9.79 -7.42
N SER A 75 4.69 9.16 -8.60
CA SER A 75 5.57 9.64 -9.66
C SER A 75 5.25 11.07 -10.14
N CYS A 76 3.99 11.50 -10.07
CA CYS A 76 3.63 12.87 -10.44
C CYS A 76 4.10 13.86 -9.37
N ILE A 77 3.90 13.55 -8.09
CA ILE A 77 4.39 14.39 -6.98
C ILE A 77 5.93 14.51 -7.03
N LEU A 78 6.64 13.45 -7.43
CA LEU A 78 8.10 13.47 -7.51
C LEU A 78 8.61 14.23 -8.74
N LYS A 79 7.97 14.07 -9.91
CA LYS A 79 8.36 14.76 -11.15
C LYS A 79 8.07 16.26 -11.12
N PHE A 80 6.99 16.66 -10.46
CA PHE A 80 6.60 18.06 -10.32
C PHE A 80 7.02 18.58 -8.94
N SER A 81 8.27 19.04 -8.85
CA SER A 81 8.92 19.47 -7.60
C SER A 81 8.23 20.67 -6.93
N SER A 82 7.45 21.44 -7.68
CA SER A 82 6.62 22.54 -7.15
C SER A 82 5.50 22.07 -6.22
N ILE A 83 5.07 20.80 -6.32
CA ILE A 83 4.15 20.22 -5.35
C ILE A 83 4.88 20.05 -4.02
N GLU A 84 4.42 20.75 -2.99
CA GLU A 84 5.08 20.78 -1.70
C GLU A 84 4.87 19.46 -0.93
N ILE A 85 5.93 18.92 -0.34
CA ILE A 85 5.87 17.84 0.66
C ILE A 85 6.50 18.40 1.93
N PHE A 86 5.84 18.22 3.06
CA PHE A 86 6.32 18.71 4.35
C PHE A 86 6.83 17.56 5.22
N ASP A 87 7.80 17.86 6.07
CA ASP A 87 8.21 16.97 7.16
C ASP A 87 7.26 17.08 8.36
N SER A 88 7.60 16.38 9.46
CA SER A 88 6.81 16.42 10.70
C SER A 88 6.81 17.77 11.41
N ASN A 89 7.72 18.67 11.06
CA ASN A 89 7.86 20.01 11.63
C ASN A 89 7.32 21.09 10.67
N GLU A 90 6.49 20.70 9.69
CA GLU A 90 5.93 21.58 8.66
C GLU A 90 6.98 22.31 7.81
N ARG A 91 8.15 21.70 7.62
CA ARG A 91 9.20 22.25 6.74
C ARG A 91 9.15 21.60 5.35
N PRO A 92 9.27 22.38 4.27
CA PRO A 92 9.25 21.82 2.92
C PRO A 92 10.49 20.94 2.67
N ILE A 93 10.25 19.74 2.13
CA ILE A 93 11.28 18.79 1.75
C ILE A 93 11.66 19.03 0.29
N LEU A 94 12.88 19.53 0.09
CA LEU A 94 13.43 19.85 -1.23
C LEU A 94 14.18 18.66 -1.85
N GLU A 95 14.87 17.87 -1.04
CA GLU A 95 15.68 16.75 -1.51
C GLU A 95 14.81 15.60 -2.03
N THR A 96 15.05 15.17 -3.27
CA THR A 96 14.29 14.10 -3.94
C THR A 96 14.27 12.80 -3.13
N SER A 97 15.40 12.39 -2.56
CA SER A 97 15.50 11.14 -1.78
C SER A 97 14.58 11.17 -0.54
N LEU A 98 14.49 12.33 0.12
CA LEU A 98 13.66 12.53 1.29
C LEU A 98 12.18 12.63 0.93
N ARG A 99 11.85 13.23 -0.23
CA ARG A 99 10.48 13.26 -0.78
C ARG A 99 9.97 11.84 -1.04
N GLU A 100 10.78 11.00 -1.70
CA GLU A 100 10.45 9.59 -1.92
C GLU A 100 10.22 8.84 -0.61
N LYS A 101 11.11 9.05 0.37
CA LYS A 101 11.00 8.47 1.71
C LYS A 101 9.71 8.91 2.41
N ALA A 102 9.31 10.18 2.29
CA ALA A 102 8.09 10.71 2.90
C ALA A 102 6.82 10.08 2.28
N LEU A 103 6.75 10.00 0.95
CA LEU A 103 5.64 9.34 0.25
C LEU A 103 5.56 7.84 0.60
N LYS A 104 6.71 7.16 0.64
CA LYS A 104 6.79 5.75 1.04
C LYS A 104 6.35 5.55 2.49
N SER A 105 6.80 6.41 3.40
CA SER A 105 6.42 6.36 4.82
C SER A 105 4.91 6.53 5.01
N SER A 106 4.30 7.44 4.25
CA SER A 106 2.84 7.67 4.27
C SER A 106 2.07 6.44 3.75
N LEU A 107 2.55 5.83 2.67
CA LEU A 107 1.99 4.56 2.17
C LEU A 107 2.13 3.42 3.19
N ASP A 108 3.31 3.27 3.79
CA ASP A 108 3.57 2.24 4.80
C ASP A 108 2.69 2.45 6.05
N LYS A 109 2.47 3.70 6.46
CA LYS A 109 1.55 4.06 7.55
C LYS A 109 0.12 3.67 7.20
N HIS A 110 -0.34 4.02 5.99
CA HIS A 110 -1.68 3.66 5.53
C HIS A 110 -1.89 2.14 5.50
N LYS A 111 -0.93 1.38 4.94
CA LYS A 111 -0.97 -0.09 4.92
C LYS A 111 -1.07 -0.69 6.33
N ARG A 112 -0.27 -0.19 7.28
CA ARG A 112 -0.35 -0.65 8.68
C ARG A 112 -1.74 -0.40 9.27
N GLU A 113 -2.30 0.77 9.03
CA GLU A 113 -3.64 1.11 9.55
C GLU A 113 -4.72 0.21 8.95
N LEU A 114 -4.61 -0.13 7.66
CA LEU A 114 -5.51 -1.11 7.01
C LEU A 114 -5.44 -2.48 7.69
N SER A 115 -4.24 -2.99 8.01
CA SER A 115 -4.06 -4.29 8.68
C SER A 115 -4.52 -4.26 10.16
N LEU A 116 -4.29 -3.15 10.86
CA LEU A 116 -4.60 -3.01 12.30
C LEU A 116 -6.09 -2.77 12.56
N LYS A 117 -6.80 -2.08 11.65
CA LYS A 117 -8.22 -1.73 11.87
C LYS A 117 -9.11 -2.97 12.07
N PRO A 118 -9.03 -4.05 11.26
CA PRO A 118 -9.73 -5.30 11.54
C PRO A 118 -9.30 -5.95 12.85
N LEU A 119 -8.00 -5.96 13.17
CA LEU A 119 -7.49 -6.54 14.42
C LEU A 119 -8.05 -5.85 15.66
N ARG A 120 -8.17 -4.52 15.66
CA ARG A 120 -8.80 -3.77 16.76
C ARG A 120 -10.28 -4.15 16.93
N LYS A 121 -10.99 -4.43 15.84
CA LYS A 121 -12.37 -4.94 15.91
C LYS A 121 -12.39 -6.34 16.50
N LEU A 122 -11.48 -7.21 16.05
CA LEU A 122 -11.37 -8.58 16.53
C LEU A 122 -11.06 -8.64 18.02
N TYR A 123 -10.10 -7.85 18.49
CA TYR A 123 -9.74 -7.74 19.90
C TYR A 123 -10.93 -7.41 20.80
N ARG A 124 -11.84 -6.54 20.35
CA ARG A 124 -13.06 -6.17 21.07
C ARG A 124 -14.13 -7.25 21.06
N ALA A 125 -14.10 -8.14 20.07
CA ALA A 125 -15.10 -9.19 19.87
C ALA A 125 -14.75 -10.50 20.59
N VAL A 126 -13.47 -10.73 20.87
CA VAL A 126 -13.01 -11.91 21.62
C VAL A 126 -13.10 -11.67 23.13
N SER A 127 -13.48 -12.71 23.86
CA SER A 127 -13.56 -12.68 25.33
C SER A 127 -12.42 -13.46 25.99
N ASP A 128 -11.86 -14.46 25.30
CA ASP A 128 -10.79 -15.31 25.80
C ASP A 128 -9.45 -14.55 25.82
N ASP A 129 -8.73 -14.64 26.94
CA ASP A 129 -7.49 -13.90 27.14
C ASP A 129 -6.33 -14.47 26.29
N LYS A 130 -6.32 -15.77 25.98
CA LYS A 130 -5.29 -16.35 25.10
C LYS A 130 -5.48 -15.85 23.67
N GLU A 131 -6.72 -15.76 23.20
CA GLU A 131 -7.02 -15.18 21.89
C GLU A 131 -6.61 -13.71 21.80
N LYS A 132 -6.83 -12.94 22.87
CA LYS A 132 -6.34 -11.55 22.96
C LYS A 132 -4.82 -11.47 22.87
N MET A 133 -4.10 -12.35 23.57
CA MET A 133 -2.64 -12.40 23.50
C MET A 133 -2.15 -12.65 22.06
N VAL A 134 -2.78 -13.57 21.32
CA VAL A 134 -2.45 -13.82 19.90
C VAL A 134 -2.67 -12.56 19.05
N ILE A 135 -3.79 -11.86 19.24
CA ILE A 135 -4.09 -10.62 18.50
C ILE A 135 -3.07 -9.52 18.82
N GLU A 136 -2.65 -9.39 20.07
CA GLU A 136 -1.63 -8.44 20.51
C GLU A 136 -0.26 -8.74 19.90
N GLU A 137 0.17 -10.00 19.90
CA GLU A 137 1.43 -10.43 19.29
C GLU A 137 1.46 -10.12 17.78
N ILE A 138 0.35 -10.36 17.09
CA ILE A 138 0.20 -10.03 15.67
C ILE A 138 0.25 -8.52 15.45
N ALA A 139 -0.45 -7.74 16.28
CA ALA A 139 -0.44 -6.29 16.21
C ALA A 139 0.98 -5.74 16.45
N GLN A 140 1.72 -6.32 17.39
CA GLN A 140 3.12 -6.00 17.64
C GLN A 140 3.98 -6.31 16.41
N CYS A 141 3.84 -7.49 15.80
CA CYS A 141 4.55 -7.84 14.57
C CYS A 141 4.30 -6.80 13.45
N ILE A 142 3.06 -6.36 13.26
CA ILE A 142 2.71 -5.33 12.26
C ILE A 142 3.38 -3.98 12.58
N ASN A 143 3.36 -3.56 13.84
CA ASN A 143 3.99 -2.31 14.28
C ASN A 143 5.51 -2.35 14.09
N GLU A 144 6.15 -3.47 14.41
CA GLU A 144 7.59 -3.71 14.25
C GLU A 144 8.00 -4.03 12.80
N ARG A 145 7.05 -4.06 11.86
CA ARG A 145 7.25 -4.38 10.44
C ARG A 145 7.84 -5.79 10.23
N LYS A 146 7.50 -6.72 11.12
CA LYS A 146 7.85 -8.14 11.03
C LYS A 146 6.72 -8.91 10.36
N GLY A 147 7.06 -10.08 9.82
CA GLY A 147 6.05 -11.04 9.38
C GLY A 147 5.50 -11.83 10.58
N ILE A 148 4.28 -12.31 10.44
CA ILE A 148 3.57 -13.15 11.42
C ILE A 148 3.93 -14.61 11.14
N ASP A 149 4.10 -15.44 12.16
CA ASP A 149 4.33 -16.87 11.95
C ASP A 149 3.08 -17.56 11.38
N THR A 150 3.26 -18.80 10.91
CA THR A 150 2.19 -19.53 10.21
C THR A 150 1.00 -19.83 11.11
N ASP A 151 1.26 -20.18 12.37
CA ASP A 151 0.24 -20.67 13.28
C ASP A 151 -0.62 -19.50 13.80
N SER A 152 0.02 -18.42 14.25
CA SER A 152 -0.68 -17.19 14.65
C SER A 152 -1.51 -16.61 13.52
N LEU A 153 -1.01 -16.65 12.28
CA LEU A 153 -1.76 -16.18 11.12
C LEU A 153 -2.98 -17.05 10.84
N CYS A 154 -2.86 -18.38 10.93
CA CYS A 154 -3.98 -19.30 10.77
C CYS A 154 -5.03 -19.11 11.87
N GLU A 155 -4.59 -18.93 13.12
CA GLU A 155 -5.47 -18.67 14.24
C GLU A 155 -6.24 -17.36 14.06
N MET A 156 -5.54 -16.28 13.71
CA MET A 156 -6.15 -14.98 13.37
C MET A 156 -7.23 -15.10 12.30
N ILE A 157 -6.98 -15.87 11.23
CA ILE A 157 -7.97 -16.10 10.16
C ILE A 157 -9.20 -16.83 10.71
N SER A 158 -9.01 -17.85 11.53
CA SER A 158 -10.09 -18.59 12.17
C SER A 158 -10.93 -17.68 13.07
N LEU A 159 -10.28 -16.83 13.86
CA LEU A 159 -10.94 -15.84 14.70
C LEU A 159 -11.74 -14.83 13.87
N PHE A 160 -11.16 -14.26 12.80
CA PHE A 160 -11.89 -13.36 11.91
C PHE A 160 -13.14 -14.00 11.30
N LYS A 161 -13.03 -15.25 10.83
CA LYS A 161 -14.16 -16.01 10.28
C LYS A 161 -15.24 -16.27 11.32
N ARG A 162 -14.86 -16.72 12.51
CA ARG A 162 -15.77 -17.02 13.62
C ARG A 162 -16.57 -15.80 14.06
N HIS A 163 -15.92 -14.64 14.14
CA HIS A 163 -16.54 -13.37 14.53
C HIS A 163 -17.13 -12.58 13.34
N LYS A 164 -17.12 -13.14 12.12
CA LYS A 164 -17.66 -12.52 10.89
C LYS A 164 -17.11 -11.11 10.64
N ILE A 165 -15.83 -10.89 10.94
CA ILE A 165 -15.16 -9.61 10.72
C ILE A 165 -14.49 -9.63 9.35
N SER A 166 -14.82 -8.66 8.50
CA SER A 166 -14.20 -8.51 7.19
C SER A 166 -12.73 -8.11 7.31
N PHE A 167 -11.87 -8.77 6.54
CA PHE A 167 -10.44 -8.51 6.43
C PHE A 167 -9.94 -8.87 5.03
N PHE A 168 -8.77 -8.35 4.66
CA PHE A 168 -8.08 -8.71 3.42
C PHE A 168 -6.77 -9.39 3.76
N ILE A 169 -6.58 -10.62 3.30
CA ILE A 169 -5.42 -11.43 3.68
C ILE A 169 -4.10 -10.84 3.16
N GLU A 170 -4.15 -10.15 2.02
CA GLU A 170 -3.05 -9.41 1.37
C GLU A 170 -2.43 -8.31 2.26
N GLN A 171 -3.17 -7.86 3.29
CA GLN A 171 -2.71 -6.82 4.22
C GLN A 171 -1.77 -7.39 5.29
N TYR A 172 -1.63 -8.71 5.38
CA TYR A 172 -0.80 -9.40 6.34
C TYR A 172 0.40 -10.05 5.63
N ARG A 173 1.52 -10.16 6.33
CA ARG A 173 2.73 -10.82 5.81
C ARG A 173 3.13 -11.98 6.68
N ILE A 174 3.41 -13.11 6.04
CA ILE A 174 3.90 -14.30 6.73
C ILE A 174 5.43 -14.30 6.83
N ASN A 175 5.94 -14.75 7.97
CA ASN A 175 7.35 -14.95 8.24
C ASN A 175 7.75 -16.41 7.96
N LEU A 176 8.61 -16.60 6.96
CA LEU A 176 9.19 -17.90 6.60
C LEU A 176 10.72 -17.87 6.64
N ARG A 177 11.31 -17.04 7.52
CA ARG A 177 12.77 -16.89 7.58
C ARG A 177 13.48 -18.13 8.12
N THR A 178 12.90 -18.79 9.12
CA THR A 178 13.51 -19.98 9.74
C THR A 178 13.07 -21.26 9.04
N GLU A 179 13.86 -22.33 9.18
CA GLU A 179 13.49 -23.66 8.67
C GLU A 179 12.20 -24.17 9.32
N PHE A 180 12.05 -23.93 10.62
CA PHE A 180 10.84 -24.29 11.35
C PHE A 180 9.59 -23.62 10.78
N SER A 181 9.61 -22.30 10.55
CA SER A 181 8.46 -21.60 9.96
C SER A 181 8.17 -22.08 8.53
N GLN A 182 9.20 -22.41 7.75
CA GLN A 182 9.04 -23.00 6.42
C GLN A 182 8.41 -24.40 6.49
N PHE A 183 8.80 -25.22 7.46
CA PHE A 183 8.22 -26.53 7.70
C PHE A 183 6.73 -26.42 8.06
N ARG A 184 6.36 -25.54 9.01
CA ARG A 184 4.96 -25.29 9.38
C ARG A 184 4.11 -24.84 8.20
N PHE A 185 4.63 -23.95 7.36
CA PHE A 185 3.92 -23.54 6.15
C PHE A 185 3.75 -24.70 5.15
N LYS A 186 4.76 -25.55 5.00
CA LYS A 186 4.71 -26.73 4.11
C LYS A 186 3.82 -27.85 4.65
N SER A 187 3.57 -27.93 5.96
CA SER A 187 2.66 -28.91 6.54
C SER A 187 1.19 -28.55 6.38
N LEU A 188 0.86 -27.30 6.01
CA LEU A 188 -0.50 -26.92 5.64
C LEU A 188 -0.99 -27.66 4.39
N SER A 189 -2.30 -27.82 4.25
CA SER A 189 -2.92 -28.33 3.02
C SER A 189 -2.63 -27.42 1.81
N VAL A 190 -2.79 -27.96 0.60
CA VAL A 190 -2.59 -27.19 -0.64
C VAL A 190 -3.55 -25.99 -0.69
N GLU A 191 -4.79 -26.18 -0.24
CA GLU A 191 -5.85 -25.19 -0.21
C GLU A 191 -5.50 -24.06 0.75
N GLN A 192 -5.06 -24.39 1.97
CA GLN A 192 -4.60 -23.40 2.94
C GLN A 192 -3.39 -22.61 2.43
N ARG A 193 -2.42 -23.29 1.81
CA ARG A 193 -1.27 -22.60 1.19
C ARG A 193 -1.71 -21.66 0.09
N LYS A 194 -2.59 -22.08 -0.81
CA LYS A 194 -3.16 -21.22 -1.87
C LYS A 194 -3.88 -20.01 -1.29
N PHE A 195 -4.65 -20.20 -0.21
CA PHE A 195 -5.33 -19.10 0.48
C PHE A 195 -4.35 -18.11 1.12
N LEU A 196 -3.23 -18.59 1.67
CA LEU A 196 -2.19 -17.75 2.27
C LEU A 196 -1.21 -17.17 1.25
N ALA A 197 -1.26 -17.59 -0.01
CA ALA A 197 -0.35 -17.12 -1.06
C ALA A 197 -0.24 -15.58 -1.16
N PRO A 198 -1.33 -14.79 -0.97
CA PRO A 198 -1.25 -13.33 -1.04
C PRO A 198 -0.47 -12.68 0.11
N THR A 199 -0.17 -13.41 1.20
CA THR A 199 0.67 -12.93 2.32
C THR A 199 2.16 -13.05 2.06
N LEU A 200 2.54 -13.76 0.99
CA LEU A 200 3.93 -14.04 0.64
C LEU A 200 4.52 -12.91 -0.18
N THR A 201 5.82 -12.72 -0.03
CA THR A 201 6.60 -11.92 -0.98
C THR A 201 6.79 -12.69 -2.29
N ASN A 202 7.02 -11.97 -3.40
CA ASN A 202 7.31 -12.59 -4.70
C ASN A 202 8.45 -13.60 -4.64
N ALA A 203 9.48 -13.36 -3.81
CA ALA A 203 10.58 -14.29 -3.62
C ALA A 203 10.12 -15.59 -2.92
N GLN A 204 9.28 -15.48 -1.89
CA GLN A 204 8.70 -16.63 -1.20
C GLN A 204 7.73 -17.39 -2.11
N ILE A 205 6.90 -16.70 -2.91
CA ILE A 205 6.02 -17.33 -3.90
C ILE A 205 6.85 -18.20 -4.85
N LYS A 206 7.90 -17.65 -5.48
CA LYS A 206 8.78 -18.41 -6.37
C LYS A 206 9.39 -19.64 -5.69
N LYS A 207 9.81 -19.52 -4.43
CA LYS A 207 10.44 -20.61 -3.66
C LYS A 207 9.46 -21.72 -3.27
N HIS A 208 8.25 -21.35 -2.84
CA HIS A 208 7.32 -22.29 -2.20
C HIS A 208 6.18 -22.76 -3.11
N PHE A 209 5.91 -22.04 -4.19
CA PHE A 209 4.89 -22.37 -5.19
C PHE A 209 5.52 -22.53 -6.56
N GLN A 210 6.72 -23.13 -6.63
CA GLN A 210 7.43 -23.49 -7.88
C GLN A 210 6.44 -23.50 -9.02
N ILE A 211 6.44 -22.44 -9.84
CA ILE A 211 5.51 -22.38 -10.96
C ILE A 211 5.83 -23.64 -11.74
N VAL A 212 4.87 -24.55 -11.80
CA VAL A 212 4.92 -25.69 -12.69
C VAL A 212 4.77 -25.10 -14.08
N ASP A 213 5.86 -24.57 -14.61
CA ASP A 213 6.07 -24.36 -16.04
C ASP A 213 6.88 -25.53 -16.63
N ASP A 214 6.77 -26.71 -16.01
CA ASP A 214 7.00 -27.99 -16.69
C ASP A 214 5.67 -28.45 -17.31
N LYS A 215 5.30 -27.82 -18.44
CA LYS A 215 4.51 -28.37 -19.56
C LYS A 215 4.27 -27.31 -20.64
N ASN A 216 5.29 -27.03 -21.45
CA ASN A 216 5.17 -26.75 -22.90
C ASN A 216 6.55 -26.59 -23.58
N LYS A 217 7.44 -27.56 -23.38
CA LYS A 217 8.49 -27.88 -24.37
C LYS A 217 8.28 -29.30 -24.86
N GLY A 218 7.17 -29.49 -25.56
CA GLY A 218 6.92 -30.60 -26.46
C GLY A 218 6.43 -30.04 -27.78
N ASN A 219 7.11 -30.40 -28.87
CA ASN A 219 6.74 -30.24 -30.27
C ASN A 219 6.65 -28.82 -30.85
N ARG A 220 7.77 -28.34 -31.42
CA ARG A 220 7.96 -28.23 -32.88
C ARG A 220 9.39 -27.85 -33.20
#